data_AF-A0A378J122-F1
#
_entry.id   AF-A0A378J122-F1
#
_cell.length_a   1.000
_cell.length_b   1.000
_cell.length_c   1.000
_cell.angle_alpha   90.00
_cell.angle_beta   90.00
_cell.angle_gamma   90.00
#
_symmetry.space_group_name_H-M   'P 1'
#
loop_
_entity.id
_entity.type
_entity.pdbx_description
1 polymer ?
#
loop_
_entity_poly.entity_id
_entity_poly.type
_entity_poly.pdbx_seq_one_letter_code
_entity_poly.pdbx_strand_id
1 'polypeptide(L)' 'MTSEELVLIGEKLFGNWGWQTKLAKALRVDASTVRRWVSGHSTIPGPVEVALELLLKEKERFKKLEKIDMV' A
#
# COMPACT_ATOMS: atom_id res chain seq x y z
N MET A 1 -3.84 -4.44 10.55
CA MET A 1 -3.63 -3.12 9.94
C MET A 1 -4.86 -2.24 10.15
N THR A 2 -4.72 -0.96 10.48
CA THR A 2 -5.84 0.00 10.59
C THR A 2 -6.12 0.73 9.28
N SER A 3 -7.25 1.43 9.20
CA SER A 3 -7.59 2.29 8.06
C SER A 3 -6.55 3.39 7.83
N GLU A 4 -6.07 4.01 8.91
CA GLU A 4 -5.05 5.06 8.87
C GLU A 4 -3.70 4.51 8.38
N GLU A 5 -3.30 3.34 8.88
CA GLU A 5 -2.10 2.64 8.41
C GLU A 5 -2.20 2.33 6.90
N LEU A 6 -3.37 1.88 6.43
CA LEU A 6 -3.61 1.61 5.02
C LEU A 6 -3.45 2.87 4.15
N VAL A 7 -3.97 4.02 4.60
CA VAL A 7 -3.81 5.30 3.89
C VAL A 7 -2.33 5.66 3.76
N LEU A 8 -1.60 5.64 4.87
CA LEU A 8 -0.17 5.96 4.89
C LEU A 8 0.64 5.02 4.00
N ILE A 9 0.36 3.71 4.05
CA ILE A 9 1.03 2.71 3.21
C ILE A 9 0.68 2.93 1.74
N GLY A 10 -0.59 3.17 1.42
CA GLY A 10 -1.06 3.42 0.06
C GLY A 10 -0.37 4.63 -0.58
N GLU A 11 -0.33 5.75 0.14
CA GLU A 11 0.37 6.97 -0.30
C GLU A 11 1.87 6.74 -0.43
N LYS A 12 2.49 6.05 0.53
CA LYS A 12 3.93 5.74 0.49
C LYS A 12 4.28 4.84 -0.68
N LEU A 13 3.44 3.87 -1.05
CA LEU A 13 3.66 2.96 -2.16
C LEU A 13 3.37 3.60 -3.52
N PHE A 14 2.28 4.37 -3.66
CA PHE A 14 1.75 4.77 -4.97
C PHE A 14 1.67 6.30 -5.21
N GLY A 15 2.10 7.10 -4.23
CA GLY A 15 2.07 8.56 -4.21
C GLY A 15 0.77 9.14 -3.67
N ASN A 16 0.73 10.44 -3.36
CA ASN A 16 -0.43 11.07 -2.70
C ASN A 16 -1.70 11.12 -3.58
N TRP A 17 -1.55 11.06 -4.91
CA TRP A 17 -2.68 11.11 -5.84
C TRP A 17 -2.92 9.78 -6.55
N GLY A 18 -4.19 9.36 -6.55
CA GLY A 18 -4.66 8.15 -7.23
C GLY A 18 -4.19 6.83 -6.59
N TRP A 19 -3.68 6.85 -5.36
CA TRP A 19 -3.13 5.66 -4.71
C TRP A 19 -4.17 4.55 -4.52
N GLN A 20 -5.42 4.88 -4.21
CA GLN A 20 -6.47 3.87 -4.00
C GLN A 20 -6.71 3.03 -5.26
N THR A 21 -6.78 3.68 -6.43
CA THR A 21 -6.95 3.01 -7.72
C THR A 21 -5.72 2.16 -8.09
N LYS A 22 -4.52 2.69 -7.85
CA LYS A 22 -3.27 1.96 -8.10
C LYS A 22 -3.13 0.75 -7.18
N LEU A 23 -3.48 0.91 -5.91
CA LEU A 23 -3.49 -0.16 -4.92
C LEU A 23 -4.51 -1.24 -5.29
N ALA A 24 -5.73 -0.85 -5.66
CA ALA A 24 -6.76 -1.78 -6.13
C ALA A 24 -6.26 -2.63 -7.31
N LYS A 25 -5.60 -1.99 -8.29
CA LYS A 25 -4.98 -2.68 -9.42
C LYS A 25 -3.86 -3.63 -8.99
N ALA A 26 -2.99 -3.22 -8.06
CA ALA A 26 -1.89 -4.06 -7.56
C ALA A 26 -2.40 -5.30 -6.82
N LEU A 27 -3.43 -5.12 -5.97
CA LEU A 27 -4.05 -6.20 -5.21
C LEU A 27 -5.09 -7.00 -6.01
N ARG A 28 -5.41 -6.59 -7.24
CA ARG A 28 -6.42 -7.20 -8.11
C ARG A 28 -7.81 -7.25 -7.47
N VAL A 29 -8.18 -6.17 -6.78
CA VAL A 29 -9.52 -5.97 -6.20
C VAL A 29 -10.19 -4.75 -6.82
N ASP A 30 -11.50 -4.60 -6.61
CA ASP A 30 -12.20 -3.40 -7.04
C ASP A 30 -11.83 -2.18 -6.20
N ALA A 31 -11.88 -0.99 -6.80
CA ALA A 31 -11.58 0.26 -6.10
C ALA A 31 -12.56 0.54 -4.95
N SER A 32 -13.82 0.06 -5.03
CA SER A 32 -14.77 0.14 -3.93
C SER A 32 -14.36 -0.69 -2.71
N THR A 33 -13.68 -1.82 -2.92
CA THR A 33 -13.14 -2.63 -1.84
C THR A 33 -12.09 -1.85 -1.04
N VAL A 34 -11.15 -1.20 -1.74
CA VAL A 34 -10.15 -0.34 -1.08
C VAL A 34 -10.81 0.81 -0.33
N ARG A 35 -11.82 1.46 -0.93
CA ARG A 35 -12.57 2.54 -0.25
C ARG A 35 -13.26 2.07 1.03
N ARG A 36 -13.84 0.87 1.05
CA ARG A 36 -14.47 0.29 2.26
C ARG A 36 -13.46 -0.02 3.35
N TRP A 37 -12.25 -0.46 3.00
CA TRP A 37 -11.16 -0.60 3.96
C TRP A 37 -10.75 0.74 4.54
N VAL A 38 -10.56 1.76 3.69
CA VAL A 38 -10.18 3.12 4.12
C VAL A 38 -11.23 3.75 5.01
N SER A 39 -12.52 3.55 4.73
CA SER A 39 -13.60 4.09 5.56
C SER A 39 -13.87 3.27 6.83
N GLY A 40 -13.13 2.18 7.06
CA GLY A 40 -13.39 1.24 8.17
C GLY A 40 -14.71 0.46 8.05
N HIS A 41 -15.37 0.48 6.89
CA HIS A 41 -16.63 -0.23 6.68
C HIS A 41 -16.45 -1.76 6.61
N SER A 42 -15.25 -2.21 6.25
CA SER A 42 -14.88 -3.62 6.27
C SER A 42 -13.43 -3.77 6.71
N THR A 43 -13.14 -4.86 7.41
CA THR A 43 -11.77 -5.21 7.82
C THR A 43 -10.88 -5.49 6.61
N ILE A 44 -9.60 -5.17 6.74
CA ILE A 44 -8.58 -5.54 5.75
C ILE A 44 -8.30 -7.04 5.90
N PRO A 45 -8.38 -7.87 4.84
CA PRO A 45 -8.07 -9.29 4.95
C PRO A 45 -6.60 -9.52 5.30
N GLY A 46 -6.30 -10.48 6.19
CA GLY A 46 -4.92 -10.80 6.60
C GLY A 46 -3.92 -10.98 5.44
N PRO A 47 -4.25 -11.70 4.34
CA PRO A 47 -3.35 -11.80 3.19
C PRO A 47 -3.03 -10.45 2.52
N VAL A 48 -3.97 -9.51 2.55
CA VAL A 48 -3.75 -8.14 2.03
C VAL A 48 -2.80 -7.37 2.94
N GLU A 49 -2.94 -7.52 4.27
CA GLU A 49 -2.01 -6.91 5.23
C GLU A 49 -0.57 -7.39 4.97
N VAL A 50 -0.38 -8.70 4.87
CA VAL A 50 0.94 -9.31 4.59
C VAL A 50 1.50 -8.83 3.24
N ALA A 51 0.67 -8.78 2.20
CA ALA A 51 1.10 -8.31 0.88
C ALA A 51 1.58 -6.85 0.92
N LEU A 52 0.85 -5.98 1.62
CA LEU A 52 1.20 -4.56 1.79
C LEU A 52 2.51 -4.38 2.56
N GLU A 53 2.72 -5.13 3.64
CA GLU A 53 3.97 -5.12 4.41
C GLU A 53 5.16 -5.53 3.54
N LEU A 54 5.02 -6.58 2.74
CA LEU A 54 6.08 -7.05 1.84
C LEU A 54 6.39 -6.04 0.73
N LEU A 55 5.37 -5.44 0.12
CA LEU A 55 5.55 -4.37 -0.87
C LEU A 55 6.27 -3.16 -0.28
N LEU A 56 5.92 -2.79 0.95
CA LEU A 56 6.57 -1.67 1.63
C LEU A 56 8.03 -1.98 1.95
N LYS A 57 8.31 -3.16 2.49
CA LYS A 57 9.67 -3.64 2.76
C LYS A 57 10.52 -3.62 1.49
N GLU A 58 9.94 -4.07 0.37
CA GLU A 58 10.60 -4.08 -0.93
C GLU A 58 10.89 -2.67 -1.43
N LYS A 59 9.93 -1.74 -1.33
CA LYS A 59 10.14 -0.35 -1.72
C LYS A 59 11.27 0.33 -0.94
N GLU A 60 11.35 0.07 0.36
CA GLU A 60 12.43 0.59 1.20
C GLU A 60 13.78 -0.06 0.89
N ARG A 61 13.79 -1.34 0.50
CA ARG A 61 14.99 -2.02 0.00
C ARG A 61 15.52 -1.35 -1.27
N PHE A 62 14.67 -1.04 -2.24
CA PHE A 62 15.07 -0.33 -3.46
C PHE A 62 15.64 1.06 -3.16
N LYS A 63 14.98 1.86 -2.31
CA LYS A 63 15.52 3.17 -1.89
C LYS A 63 16.90 3.07 -1.23
N LYS A 64 17.16 1.97 -0.50
CA LYS A 64 18.47 1.76 0.13
C LYS A 64 19.55 1.45 -0.92
N LEU A 65 19.22 0.67 -1.95
CA LEU A 65 20.14 0.35 -3.04
C LEU A 65 20.46 1.60 -3.87
N GLU A 66 19.46 2.39 -4.26
CA GLU A 66 19.68 3.66 -4.97
C GLU A 66 20.62 4.61 -4.21
N LYS A 67 20.54 4.64 -2.88
CA LYS A 67 21.44 5.45 -2.04
C LYS A 67 22.88 4.92 -1.98
N ILE A 68 23.08 3.61 -2.12
CA ILE A 68 24.43 3.01 -2.15
C ILE A 68 25.09 3.31 -3.49
N ASP A 69 24.35 3.21 -4.60
CA ASP A 69 24.87 3.45 -5.95
C ASP A 69 25.17 4.94 -6.24
N MET A 70 24.75 5.85 -5.36
CA MET A 70 24.99 7.30 -5.44
C MET A 70 26.20 7.79 -4.62
N VAL A 71 26.92 6.91 -3.91
CA VAL A 71 28.08 7.24 -3.06
C VAL A 71 29.37 6.71 -3.67
#